data_AF-A0A2S8FNK1-F1
#
_entry.id   AF-A0A2S8FNK1-F1
#
_cell.length_a   1.000
_cell.length_b   1.000
_cell.length_c   1.000
_cell.angle_alpha   90.00
_cell.angle_beta   90.00
_cell.angle_gamma   90.00
#
_symmetry.space_group_name_H-M   'P 1'
#
loop_
_entity.id
_entity.type
_entity.pdbx_description
1 polymer ?
#
loop_
_entity_poly.entity_id
_entity_poly.type
_entity_poly.pdbx_seq_one_letter_code
_entity_poly.pdbx_strand_id
1 'polypeptide(L)'
;MGAAMDGFPEKTYRSLTRYVIKKPPTTMAKELSNMGPPPVNGFHSFRRAVLRGLAIAAPPLLTIVIFIWIFATIQNYILVPVESTARTAIVWFIQDIHRDLPDAAPEDVTTTYDSTVYHKTGNGQWVPEKIYNAVYDNLHDQLMPQTGYGVYEQYVQQVFLKRKLTIPFVLSVCILALYFAGKFLAGGLGRILWNASERQIMHRLPIIRNVYGSVKQVTDFLLNEQEIQFTRVVAVEYPRKGMWSLGFVTSESLLDIQDKAGEPVVTVLIPTSPMPATGFTINAKKSETIELNITLDQAFQFIVSCGVVVPPHQHTQGSPVAGQIQARLKPTENESVSKDVHSQNG
;
A
#
# COMPACT_ATOMS: atom_id res chain seq x y z
N MET A 1 -29.12 -11.52 56.74
CA MET A 1 -28.68 -12.41 55.64
C MET A 1 -27.60 -11.66 54.88
N GLY A 2 -26.30 -11.88 54.99
CA GLY A 2 -25.57 -13.07 55.46
C GLY A 2 -25.04 -13.88 54.28
N ALA A 3 -23.85 -13.51 53.78
CA ALA A 3 -22.82 -14.28 53.05
C ALA A 3 -21.93 -13.24 52.29
N ALA A 4 -20.75 -12.79 52.70
CA ALA A 4 -19.50 -13.44 53.15
C ALA A 4 -18.84 -14.33 52.08
N MET A 5 -17.62 -13.93 51.68
CA MET A 5 -16.46 -14.67 51.12
C MET A 5 -15.55 -13.61 50.44
N ASP A 6 -14.80 -12.81 51.20
CA ASP A 6 -13.46 -13.07 51.73
C ASP A 6 -12.36 -13.37 50.69
N GLY A 7 -11.38 -12.45 50.63
CA GLY A 7 -9.97 -12.81 50.81
C GLY A 7 -9.18 -13.25 49.58
N PHE A 8 -8.72 -12.31 48.76
CA PHE A 8 -7.50 -12.51 47.98
C PHE A 8 -6.28 -11.95 48.74
N PRO A 9 -5.26 -12.77 49.06
CA PRO A 9 -4.20 -12.38 49.99
C PRO A 9 -3.14 -11.47 49.33
N GLU A 10 -2.93 -10.32 49.97
CA GLU A 10 -1.98 -9.24 49.70
C GLU A 10 -0.47 -9.63 49.85
N LYS A 11 -0.13 -10.93 49.86
CA LYS A 11 1.23 -11.43 50.17
C LYS A 11 2.09 -11.83 48.97
N THR A 12 1.58 -11.75 47.74
CA THR A 12 2.33 -12.22 46.55
C THR A 12 3.19 -11.15 45.88
N TYR A 13 3.03 -9.87 46.23
CA TYR A 13 3.85 -8.77 45.66
C TYR A 13 5.18 -8.49 46.38
N ARG A 14 5.46 -9.14 47.52
CA ARG A 14 6.65 -8.89 48.36
C ARG A 14 7.77 -9.93 48.25
N SER A 15 7.77 -10.81 47.25
CA SER A 15 8.79 -11.86 47.09
C SER A 15 9.82 -11.63 45.98
N LEU A 16 9.69 -10.60 45.13
CA LEU A 16 10.59 -10.38 43.98
C LEU A 16 11.59 -9.22 44.12
N THR A 17 11.68 -8.58 45.28
CA THR A 17 12.59 -7.43 45.53
C THR A 17 13.72 -7.71 46.52
N ARG A 18 14.07 -8.99 46.77
CA ARG A 18 15.28 -9.36 47.50
C ARG A 18 16.12 -10.39 46.74
N TYR A 19 16.65 -9.98 45.59
CA TYR A 19 17.94 -10.49 45.12
C TYR A 19 19.00 -9.44 45.39
N VAL A 20 19.41 -9.39 46.66
CA VAL A 20 20.60 -8.68 47.12
C VAL A 20 21.80 -9.28 46.40
N ILE A 21 22.60 -8.40 45.79
CA ILE A 21 23.89 -8.70 45.18
C ILE A 21 24.79 -9.34 46.24
N LYS A 22 24.79 -10.67 46.31
CA LYS A 22 25.77 -11.44 47.07
C LYS A 22 27.01 -11.52 46.18
N LYS A 23 28.12 -10.89 46.58
CA LYS A 23 29.42 -11.05 45.91
C LYS A 23 29.69 -12.55 45.73
N PRO A 24 30.14 -13.01 44.54
CA PRO A 24 30.35 -14.43 44.30
C PRO A 24 31.45 -14.94 45.25
N PRO A 25 31.34 -16.19 45.75
CA PRO A 25 32.40 -16.80 46.55
C PRO A 25 33.71 -16.79 45.75
N THR A 26 34.82 -16.49 46.42
CA THR A 26 36.16 -16.26 45.83
C THR A 26 36.65 -17.41 44.94
N THR A 27 36.08 -18.60 45.10
CA THR A 27 36.31 -19.78 44.26
C THR A 27 35.74 -19.64 42.85
N MET A 28 34.58 -18.98 42.68
CA MET A 28 33.92 -18.80 41.38
C MET A 28 34.59 -17.75 40.50
N ALA A 29 35.23 -16.74 41.10
CA ALA A 29 36.00 -15.74 40.36
C ALA A 29 37.25 -16.34 39.69
N LYS A 30 37.82 -17.39 40.30
CA LYS A 30 38.98 -18.13 39.79
C LYS A 30 38.60 -19.12 38.68
N GLU A 31 37.36 -19.62 38.68
CA GLU A 31 36.81 -20.42 37.57
C GLU A 31 36.38 -19.55 36.38
N LEU A 32 35.76 -18.40 36.63
CA LEU A 32 35.36 -17.45 35.59
C LEU A 32 36.56 -16.78 34.88
N SER A 33 37.69 -16.59 35.57
CA SER A 33 38.93 -16.09 34.94
C SER A 33 39.61 -17.13 34.04
N ASN A 34 39.30 -18.42 34.23
CA ASN A 34 39.85 -19.53 33.44
C ASN A 34 38.93 -19.97 32.30
N MET A 35 37.70 -19.44 32.23
CA MET A 35 36.85 -19.57 31.05
C MET A 35 37.32 -18.56 30.00
N GLY A 36 38.10 -19.04 29.02
CA GLY A 36 38.35 -18.28 27.79
C GLY A 36 37.04 -17.80 27.16
N PRO A 37 37.08 -16.73 26.33
CA PRO A 37 35.88 -16.15 25.76
C PRO A 37 35.02 -17.24 25.09
N PRO A 38 33.68 -17.22 25.30
CA PRO A 38 32.82 -18.22 24.70
C PRO A 38 33.03 -18.24 23.19
N PRO A 39 33.06 -19.41 22.54
CA PRO A 39 33.28 -19.50 21.11
C PRO A 39 32.20 -18.66 20.41
N VAL A 40 32.65 -17.62 19.70
CA VAL A 40 31.78 -16.76 18.91
C VAL A 40 31.27 -17.62 17.76
N ASN A 41 30.05 -18.15 17.87
CA ASN A 41 29.43 -18.94 16.81
C ASN A 41 29.29 -18.06 15.55
N GLY A 42 30.26 -18.17 14.63
CA GLY A 42 30.35 -17.37 13.39
C GLY A 42 29.13 -17.49 12.47
N PHE A 43 28.34 -18.55 12.63
CA PHE A 43 27.08 -18.71 11.91
C PHE A 43 26.01 -17.69 12.31
N HIS A 44 25.99 -17.20 13.56
CA HIS A 44 25.02 -16.19 14.00
C HIS A 44 25.41 -14.78 13.52
N SER A 45 26.71 -14.45 13.46
CA SER A 45 27.18 -13.17 12.91
C SER A 45 27.02 -13.10 11.40
N PHE A 46 27.28 -14.19 10.68
CA PHE A 46 27.04 -14.28 9.24
C PHE A 46 25.55 -14.13 8.90
N ARG A 47 24.66 -14.90 9.55
CA ARG A 47 23.21 -14.77 9.33
C ARG A 47 22.71 -13.35 9.62
N ARG A 48 23.21 -12.69 10.67
CA ARG A 48 22.83 -11.31 11.02
C ARG A 48 23.38 -10.28 10.02
N ALA A 49 24.57 -10.49 9.47
CA ALA A 49 25.14 -9.66 8.40
C ALA A 49 24.36 -9.82 7.09
N VAL A 50 24.02 -11.06 6.71
CA VAL A 50 23.18 -11.36 5.54
C VAL A 50 21.78 -10.77 5.69
N LEU A 51 21.13 -10.95 6.85
CA LEU A 51 19.80 -10.38 7.11
C LEU A 51 19.81 -8.83 7.10
N ARG A 52 20.89 -8.19 7.58
CA ARG A 52 21.05 -6.73 7.48
C ARG A 52 21.27 -6.26 6.04
N GLY A 53 22.08 -6.98 5.25
CA GLY A 53 22.26 -6.70 3.82
C GLY A 53 20.95 -6.87 3.04
N LEU A 54 20.20 -7.92 3.34
CA LEU A 54 18.92 -8.21 2.71
C LEU A 54 17.83 -7.20 3.12
N ALA A 55 17.83 -6.70 4.35
CA ALA A 55 16.93 -5.64 4.81
C ALA A 55 17.19 -4.29 4.10
N ILE A 56 18.44 -3.97 3.76
CA ILE A 56 18.80 -2.76 3.00
C ILE A 56 18.35 -2.88 1.54
N ALA A 57 18.43 -4.08 0.95
CA ALA A 57 17.99 -4.35 -0.42
C ALA A 57 16.47 -4.63 -0.54
N ALA A 58 15.76 -4.89 0.56
CA ALA A 58 14.35 -5.23 0.53
C ALA A 58 13.45 -4.12 -0.07
N PRO A 59 13.61 -2.83 0.26
CA PRO A 59 12.81 -1.77 -0.35
C PRO A 59 12.98 -1.67 -1.89
N PRO A 60 14.21 -1.61 -2.46
CA PRO A 60 14.36 -1.57 -3.92
C PRO A 60 14.00 -2.89 -4.62
N LEU A 61 14.16 -4.04 -3.97
CA LEU A 61 13.67 -5.30 -4.53
C LEU A 61 12.14 -5.35 -4.57
N LEU A 62 11.49 -4.87 -3.52
CA LEU A 62 10.03 -4.77 -3.46
C LEU A 62 9.51 -3.86 -4.57
N THR A 63 10.14 -2.71 -4.83
CA THR A 63 9.72 -1.83 -5.92
C THR A 63 9.86 -2.51 -7.28
N ILE A 64 10.98 -3.21 -7.55
CA ILE A 64 11.16 -3.99 -8.78
C ILE A 64 10.06 -5.04 -8.92
N VAL A 65 9.75 -5.78 -7.86
CA VAL A 65 8.68 -6.79 -7.85
C VAL A 65 7.32 -6.16 -8.13
N ILE A 66 7.03 -5.00 -7.54
CA ILE A 66 5.80 -4.24 -7.80
C ILE A 66 5.72 -3.84 -9.28
N PHE A 67 6.80 -3.34 -9.88
CA PHE A 67 6.81 -2.99 -11.30
C PHE A 67 6.59 -4.20 -12.20
N ILE A 68 7.23 -5.34 -11.91
CA ILE A 68 7.02 -6.59 -12.64
C ILE A 68 5.56 -7.04 -12.52
N TRP A 69 4.99 -6.97 -11.31
CA TRP A 69 3.61 -7.35 -11.06
C TRP A 69 2.61 -6.45 -11.79
N ILE A 70 2.82 -5.13 -11.77
CA ILE A 70 2.00 -4.16 -12.51
C ILE A 70 2.09 -4.45 -14.02
N PHE A 71 3.31 -4.62 -14.54
CA PHE A 71 3.51 -4.91 -15.96
C PHE A 71 2.82 -6.22 -16.37
N ALA A 72 3.00 -7.29 -15.60
CA ALA A 72 2.33 -8.57 -15.84
C ALA A 72 0.81 -8.45 -15.76
N THR A 73 0.29 -7.66 -14.82
CA THR A 73 -1.14 -7.43 -14.68
C THR A 73 -1.71 -6.69 -15.90
N ILE A 74 -1.05 -5.62 -16.35
CA ILE A 74 -1.46 -4.89 -17.55
C ILE A 74 -1.43 -5.82 -18.77
N GLN A 75 -0.36 -6.62 -18.93
CA GLN A 75 -0.26 -7.56 -20.05
C GLN A 75 -1.41 -8.59 -20.03
N ASN A 76 -1.64 -9.26 -18.90
CA ASN A 76 -2.55 -10.40 -18.83
C ASN A 76 -4.03 -10.01 -18.73
N TYR A 77 -4.34 -8.91 -18.04
CA TYR A 77 -5.74 -8.52 -17.79
C TYR A 77 -6.25 -7.44 -18.73
N ILE A 78 -5.36 -6.63 -19.31
CA ILE A 78 -5.76 -5.53 -20.18
C ILE A 78 -5.37 -5.85 -21.62
N LEU A 79 -4.07 -6.05 -21.89
CA LEU A 79 -3.58 -6.11 -23.26
C LEU A 79 -4.06 -7.36 -23.99
N VAL A 80 -3.86 -8.55 -23.43
CA VAL A 80 -4.22 -9.83 -24.08
C VAL A 80 -5.73 -9.93 -24.35
N PRO A 81 -6.64 -9.61 -23.40
CA PRO A 81 -8.07 -9.65 -23.67
C PRO A 81 -8.52 -8.64 -24.73
N VAL A 82 -7.98 -7.42 -24.70
CA VAL A 82 -8.28 -6.38 -25.70
C VAL A 82 -7.78 -6.79 -27.07
N GLU A 83 -6.55 -7.30 -27.18
CA GLU A 83 -5.98 -7.82 -28.43
C GLU A 83 -6.82 -8.98 -28.97
N SER A 84 -7.18 -9.96 -28.13
CA SER A 84 -7.99 -11.09 -28.58
C SER A 84 -9.38 -10.68 -29.04
N THR A 85 -10.01 -9.73 -28.34
CA THR A 85 -11.33 -9.20 -28.69
C THR A 85 -11.26 -8.41 -30.00
N ALA A 86 -10.26 -7.52 -30.14
CA ALA A 86 -10.06 -6.75 -31.36
C ALA A 86 -9.76 -7.65 -32.56
N ARG A 87 -8.90 -8.66 -32.39
CA ARG A 87 -8.60 -9.66 -33.42
C ARG A 87 -9.87 -10.37 -33.87
N THR A 88 -10.64 -10.90 -32.92
CA THR A 88 -11.90 -11.61 -33.21
C THR A 88 -12.89 -10.71 -33.92
N ALA A 89 -13.05 -9.47 -33.47
CA ALA A 89 -13.95 -8.50 -34.08
C ALA A 89 -13.52 -8.16 -35.52
N ILE A 90 -12.24 -7.86 -35.75
CA ILE A 90 -11.73 -7.54 -37.09
C ILE A 90 -11.90 -8.73 -38.02
N VAL A 91 -11.51 -9.95 -37.59
CA VAL A 91 -11.72 -11.17 -38.38
C VAL A 91 -13.21 -11.34 -38.70
N TRP A 92 -14.10 -11.15 -37.73
CA TRP A 92 -15.53 -11.24 -37.95
C TRP A 92 -16.04 -10.27 -39.03
N PHE A 93 -15.48 -9.07 -39.10
CA PHE A 93 -15.85 -8.05 -40.10
C PHE A 93 -15.25 -8.29 -41.49
N ILE A 94 -14.03 -8.84 -41.59
CA ILE A 94 -13.31 -8.96 -42.87
C ILE A 94 -13.30 -10.38 -43.44
N GLN A 95 -13.71 -11.39 -42.66
CA GLN A 95 -13.60 -12.78 -43.07
C GLN A 95 -14.39 -13.03 -44.35
N ASP A 96 -13.67 -13.47 -45.36
CA ASP A 96 -14.21 -14.02 -46.58
C ASP A 96 -13.71 -15.47 -46.65
N ILE A 97 -14.51 -16.39 -46.10
CA ILE A 97 -14.18 -17.80 -45.97
C ILE A 97 -15.32 -18.59 -46.61
N HIS A 98 -14.99 -19.33 -47.67
CA HIS A 98 -15.95 -20.20 -48.35
C HIS A 98 -15.65 -21.67 -48.00
N ARG A 99 -16.69 -22.48 -47.82
CA ARG A 99 -16.52 -23.95 -47.68
C ARG A 99 -16.50 -24.64 -49.03
N ASP A 100 -17.37 -24.18 -49.92
CA ASP A 100 -17.51 -24.71 -51.27
C ASP A 100 -17.55 -23.52 -52.24
N LEU A 101 -16.86 -23.65 -53.37
CA LEU A 101 -16.86 -22.65 -54.45
C LEU A 101 -17.40 -23.33 -55.72
N PRO A 102 -18.28 -22.68 -56.51
CA PRO A 102 -18.97 -23.32 -57.65
C PRO A 102 -18.03 -23.92 -58.70
N ASP A 103 -16.89 -23.27 -58.93
CA ASP A 103 -15.93 -23.62 -60.00
C ASP A 103 -14.68 -24.37 -59.47
N ALA A 104 -14.72 -24.87 -58.23
CA ALA A 104 -13.59 -25.58 -57.63
C ALA A 104 -13.71 -27.10 -57.76
N ALA A 105 -12.74 -27.74 -58.41
CA ALA A 105 -12.62 -29.19 -58.38
C ALA A 105 -12.08 -29.69 -57.02
N PRO A 106 -12.37 -30.95 -56.62
CA PRO A 106 -11.88 -31.49 -55.35
C PRO A 106 -10.35 -31.48 -55.21
N GLU A 107 -9.63 -31.71 -56.30
CA GLU A 107 -8.16 -31.69 -56.40
C GLU A 107 -7.53 -30.29 -56.47
N ASP A 108 -8.32 -29.24 -56.69
CA ASP A 108 -7.79 -27.89 -56.86
C ASP A 108 -7.21 -27.34 -55.55
N VAL A 109 -6.04 -26.70 -55.67
CA VAL A 109 -5.38 -25.98 -54.57
C VAL A 109 -5.73 -24.49 -54.62
N THR A 110 -5.94 -23.94 -55.82
CA THR A 110 -6.39 -22.56 -56.04
C THR A 110 -7.55 -22.54 -57.04
N THR A 111 -8.49 -21.62 -56.85
CA THR A 111 -9.59 -21.37 -57.80
C THR A 111 -9.88 -19.88 -57.87
N THR A 112 -10.50 -19.42 -58.95
CA THR A 112 -10.90 -18.00 -59.09
C THR A 112 -12.41 -17.89 -58.95
N TYR A 113 -12.86 -17.09 -58.00
CA TYR A 113 -14.28 -16.78 -57.80
C TYR A 113 -14.45 -15.27 -57.65
N ASP A 114 -15.39 -14.69 -58.38
CA ASP A 114 -15.68 -13.24 -58.37
C ASP A 114 -14.43 -12.35 -58.54
N SER A 115 -13.61 -12.65 -59.57
CA SER A 115 -12.34 -11.94 -59.86
C SER A 115 -11.27 -12.01 -58.75
N THR A 116 -11.47 -12.84 -57.73
CA THR A 116 -10.53 -13.06 -56.63
C THR A 116 -10.02 -14.49 -56.65
N VAL A 117 -8.70 -14.66 -56.54
CA VAL A 117 -8.11 -16.00 -56.43
C VAL A 117 -8.19 -16.45 -54.98
N TYR A 118 -8.69 -17.66 -54.75
CA TYR A 118 -8.79 -18.31 -53.45
C TYR A 118 -7.82 -19.48 -53.38
N HIS A 119 -7.24 -19.69 -52.20
CA HIS A 119 -6.37 -20.81 -51.87
C HIS A 119 -7.07 -21.72 -50.85
N LYS A 120 -6.97 -23.04 -51.07
CA LYS A 120 -7.54 -24.06 -50.19
C LYS A 120 -6.64 -24.23 -48.95
N THR A 121 -7.25 -24.21 -47.78
CA THR A 121 -6.59 -24.48 -46.50
C THR A 121 -6.63 -25.99 -46.21
N GLY A 122 -5.84 -26.45 -45.24
CA GLY A 122 -5.70 -27.89 -44.96
C GLY A 122 -6.99 -28.58 -44.47
N ASN A 123 -7.97 -27.84 -43.96
CA ASN A 123 -9.30 -28.35 -43.63
C ASN A 123 -10.33 -28.22 -44.78
N GLY A 124 -9.88 -27.82 -45.97
CA GLY A 124 -10.72 -27.67 -47.16
C GLY A 124 -11.47 -26.34 -47.28
N GLN A 125 -11.27 -25.38 -46.37
CA GLN A 125 -11.85 -24.04 -46.51
C GLN A 125 -11.06 -23.18 -47.50
N TRP A 126 -11.73 -22.29 -48.22
CA TRP A 126 -11.15 -21.38 -49.19
C TRP A 126 -10.98 -19.98 -48.60
N VAL A 127 -9.78 -19.42 -48.74
CA VAL A 127 -9.41 -18.07 -48.27
C VAL A 127 -8.76 -17.32 -49.44
N PRO A 128 -8.98 -16.00 -49.60
CA PRO A 128 -8.32 -15.23 -50.64
C PRO A 128 -6.80 -15.42 -50.63
N GLU A 129 -6.22 -15.70 -51.79
CA GLU A 129 -4.80 -16.02 -51.97
C GLU A 129 -3.90 -14.89 -51.44
N LYS A 130 -4.33 -13.63 -51.61
CA LYS A 130 -3.62 -12.46 -51.04
C LYS A 130 -3.44 -12.56 -49.53
N ILE A 131 -4.44 -13.07 -48.81
CA ILE A 131 -4.41 -13.22 -47.36
C ILE A 131 -3.60 -14.46 -46.99
N TYR A 132 -3.78 -15.56 -47.71
CA TYR A 132 -3.01 -16.79 -47.53
C TYR A 132 -1.50 -16.54 -47.70
N ASN A 133 -1.09 -15.87 -48.79
CA ASN A 133 0.30 -15.54 -49.07
C ASN A 133 0.86 -14.54 -48.05
N ALA A 134 0.09 -13.52 -47.67
CA ALA A 134 0.53 -12.57 -46.64
C ALA A 134 0.87 -13.25 -45.30
N VAL A 135 0.14 -14.31 -44.95
CA VAL A 135 0.43 -15.12 -43.75
C VAL A 135 1.63 -16.01 -44.01
N TYR A 136 1.65 -16.73 -45.14
CA TYR A 136 2.73 -17.64 -45.54
C TYR A 136 4.11 -16.96 -45.57
N ASP A 137 4.20 -15.77 -46.16
CA ASP A 137 5.46 -15.01 -46.28
C ASP A 137 6.03 -14.56 -44.92
N ASN A 138 5.20 -14.54 -43.88
CA ASN A 138 5.58 -14.11 -42.53
C ASN A 138 5.63 -15.29 -41.53
N LEU A 139 5.23 -16.49 -41.96
CA LEU A 139 5.46 -17.72 -41.21
C LEU A 139 6.94 -18.07 -41.30
N HIS A 140 7.62 -17.97 -40.15
CA HIS A 140 8.99 -18.45 -40.01
C HIS A 140 8.94 -19.99 -39.85
N ASP A 141 9.40 -20.54 -38.72
CA ASP A 141 9.37 -21.98 -38.44
C ASP A 141 7.99 -22.50 -37.98
N GLN A 142 6.94 -21.69 -38.09
CA GLN A 142 5.60 -22.03 -37.64
C GLN A 142 4.81 -22.71 -38.76
N LEU A 143 3.93 -23.65 -38.41
CA LEU A 143 3.07 -24.34 -39.37
C LEU A 143 1.89 -23.46 -39.77
N MET A 144 1.49 -23.56 -41.04
CA MET A 144 0.28 -22.89 -41.53
C MET A 144 -0.96 -23.31 -40.73
N PRO A 145 -1.83 -22.37 -40.32
CA PRO A 145 -3.10 -22.69 -39.72
C PRO A 145 -3.94 -23.57 -40.66
N GLN A 146 -4.51 -24.64 -40.11
CA GLN A 146 -5.30 -25.61 -40.90
C GLN A 146 -6.69 -25.08 -41.28
N THR A 147 -7.18 -24.03 -40.60
CA THR A 147 -8.51 -23.46 -40.79
C THR A 147 -8.44 -22.09 -41.43
N GLY A 148 -9.43 -21.75 -42.26
CA GLY A 148 -9.53 -20.41 -42.84
C GLY A 148 -9.59 -19.32 -41.77
N TYR A 149 -10.34 -19.56 -40.69
CA TYR A 149 -10.41 -18.63 -39.56
C TYR A 149 -9.03 -18.40 -38.92
N GLY A 150 -8.24 -19.46 -38.73
CA GLY A 150 -6.88 -19.36 -38.19
C GLY A 150 -5.92 -18.58 -39.10
N VAL A 151 -6.08 -18.68 -40.44
CA VAL A 151 -5.32 -17.86 -41.40
C VAL A 151 -5.68 -16.38 -41.21
N TYR A 152 -6.96 -16.04 -41.09
CA TYR A 152 -7.39 -14.67 -40.82
C TYR A 152 -6.91 -14.14 -39.46
N GLU A 153 -6.91 -14.96 -38.41
CA GLU A 153 -6.39 -14.56 -37.10
C GLU A 153 -4.91 -14.17 -37.17
N GLN A 154 -4.10 -14.97 -37.87
CA GLN A 154 -2.68 -14.67 -38.09
C GLN A 154 -2.49 -13.41 -38.94
N TYR A 155 -3.25 -13.28 -40.03
CA TYR A 155 -3.21 -12.10 -40.89
C TYR A 155 -3.52 -10.82 -40.09
N VAL A 156 -4.60 -10.82 -39.32
CA VAL A 156 -5.01 -9.66 -38.51
C VAL A 156 -3.98 -9.34 -37.43
N GLN A 157 -3.43 -10.36 -36.78
CA GLN A 157 -2.41 -10.17 -35.76
C GLN A 157 -1.13 -9.52 -36.32
N GLN A 158 -0.73 -9.92 -37.53
CA GLN A 158 0.50 -9.42 -38.16
C GLN A 158 0.33 -8.04 -38.80
N VAL A 159 -0.82 -7.77 -39.41
CA VAL A 159 -1.06 -6.51 -40.14
C VAL A 159 -1.58 -5.42 -39.22
N PHE A 160 -2.55 -5.74 -38.36
CA PHE A 160 -3.28 -4.74 -37.56
C PHE A 160 -2.83 -4.66 -36.10
N LEU A 161 -2.54 -5.80 -35.45
CA LEU A 161 -2.23 -5.85 -34.02
C LEU A 161 -0.73 -5.99 -33.72
N LYS A 162 0.11 -5.22 -34.41
CA LYS A 162 1.53 -5.14 -34.04
C LYS A 162 1.64 -4.49 -32.65
N ARG A 163 2.24 -5.19 -31.68
CA ARG A 163 2.37 -4.72 -30.28
C ARG A 163 2.93 -3.29 -30.14
N LYS A 164 3.79 -2.85 -31.07
CA LYS A 164 4.31 -1.48 -31.13
C LYS A 164 3.25 -0.40 -31.40
N LEU A 165 2.19 -0.74 -32.14
CA LEU A 165 1.08 0.15 -32.48
C LEU A 165 -0.13 -0.05 -31.56
N THR A 166 -0.39 -1.30 -31.13
CA THR A 166 -1.52 -1.60 -30.23
C THR A 166 -1.40 -0.90 -28.88
N ILE A 167 -0.21 -0.94 -28.25
CA ILE A 167 0.01 -0.33 -26.93
C ILE A 167 -0.29 1.20 -26.94
N PRO A 168 0.30 2.02 -27.83
CA PRO A 168 -0.01 3.46 -27.84
C PRO A 168 -1.46 3.74 -28.23
N PHE A 169 -2.07 2.93 -29.10
CA PHE A 169 -3.48 3.07 -29.45
C PHE A 169 -4.40 2.83 -28.25
N VAL A 170 -4.22 1.71 -27.53
CA VAL A 170 -5.01 1.40 -26.33
C VAL A 170 -4.82 2.46 -25.25
N LEU A 171 -3.58 2.92 -25.01
CA LEU A 171 -3.32 4.01 -24.07
C LEU A 171 -4.01 5.30 -24.47
N SER A 172 -3.97 5.66 -25.75
CA SER A 172 -4.64 6.86 -26.26
C SER A 172 -6.15 6.78 -26.10
N VAL A 173 -6.76 5.63 -26.42
CA VAL A 173 -8.20 5.39 -26.23
C VAL A 173 -8.56 5.45 -24.74
N CYS A 174 -7.76 4.84 -23.86
CA CYS A 174 -7.99 4.90 -22.40
C CYS A 174 -7.91 6.34 -21.87
N ILE A 175 -6.87 7.10 -22.26
CA ILE A 175 -6.71 8.50 -21.86
C ILE A 175 -7.89 9.33 -22.37
N LEU A 176 -8.30 9.12 -23.61
CA LEU A 176 -9.42 9.82 -24.21
C LEU A 176 -10.74 9.47 -23.51
N ALA A 177 -10.96 8.19 -23.20
CA ALA A 177 -12.12 7.72 -22.45
C ALA A 177 -12.16 8.32 -21.04
N LEU A 178 -11.01 8.37 -20.34
CA LEU A 178 -10.89 9.02 -19.03
C LEU A 178 -11.14 10.53 -19.12
N TYR A 179 -10.63 11.19 -20.16
CA TYR A 179 -10.88 12.61 -20.41
C TYR A 179 -12.37 12.88 -20.64
N PHE A 180 -13.03 12.10 -21.50
CA PHE A 180 -14.46 12.25 -21.75
C PHE A 180 -15.30 11.87 -20.53
N ALA A 181 -14.93 10.82 -19.80
CA ALA A 181 -15.59 10.45 -18.56
C ALA A 181 -15.47 11.57 -17.51
N GLY A 182 -14.28 12.16 -17.36
CA GLY A 182 -14.05 13.31 -16.49
C GLY A 182 -14.86 14.53 -16.92
N LYS A 183 -14.88 14.84 -18.22
CA LYS A 183 -15.68 15.93 -18.78
C LYS A 183 -17.19 15.69 -18.64
N PHE A 184 -17.63 14.44 -18.74
CA PHE A 184 -19.03 14.02 -18.58
C PHE A 184 -19.49 14.10 -17.12
N LEU A 185 -18.60 13.70 -16.18
CA LEU A 185 -18.82 13.85 -14.74
C LEU A 185 -18.85 15.33 -14.32
N ALA A 186 -17.93 16.15 -14.84
CA ALA A 186 -17.87 17.59 -14.58
C ALA A 186 -19.01 18.38 -15.26
N GLY A 187 -19.52 17.90 -16.40
CA GLY A 187 -20.51 18.57 -17.24
C GLY A 187 -21.97 18.55 -16.76
N GLY A 188 -22.23 18.31 -15.46
CA GLY A 188 -23.58 18.37 -14.87
C GLY A 188 -24.48 17.15 -15.13
N LEU A 189 -24.26 16.38 -16.20
CA LEU A 189 -24.93 15.10 -16.46
C LEU A 189 -24.50 14.00 -15.46
N GLY A 190 -23.26 14.07 -14.96
CA GLY A 190 -22.80 13.25 -13.84
C GLY A 190 -23.67 13.42 -12.59
N ARG A 191 -24.18 14.62 -12.32
CA ARG A 191 -25.07 14.90 -11.17
C ARG A 191 -26.45 14.26 -11.33
N ILE A 192 -26.98 14.24 -12.55
CA ILE A 192 -28.29 13.67 -12.87
C ILE A 192 -28.24 12.13 -12.82
N LEU A 193 -27.21 11.52 -13.42
CA LEU A 193 -27.00 10.07 -13.35
C LEU A 193 -26.60 9.61 -11.95
N TRP A 194 -25.78 10.38 -11.22
CA TRP A 194 -25.47 10.11 -9.82
C TRP A 194 -26.74 10.10 -8.96
N ASN A 195 -27.58 11.14 -9.07
CA ASN A 195 -28.84 11.21 -8.31
C ASN A 195 -29.86 10.13 -8.73
N ALA A 196 -29.89 9.74 -10.00
CA ALA A 196 -30.73 8.64 -10.49
C ALA A 196 -30.21 7.26 -10.02
N SER A 197 -28.88 7.10 -10.00
CA SER A 197 -28.22 5.88 -9.53
C SER A 197 -28.33 5.74 -8.01
N GLU A 198 -28.20 6.82 -7.24
CA GLU A 198 -28.47 6.82 -5.80
C GLU A 198 -29.89 6.31 -5.54
N ARG A 199 -30.90 6.84 -6.23
CA ARG A 199 -32.29 6.45 -5.95
C ARG A 199 -32.61 4.99 -6.30
N GLN A 200 -31.95 4.40 -7.31
CA GLN A 200 -32.20 3.01 -7.73
C GLN A 200 -31.28 1.98 -7.03
N ILE A 201 -30.02 2.35 -6.73
CA ILE A 201 -29.03 1.47 -6.08
C ILE A 201 -29.10 1.57 -4.54
N MET A 202 -29.58 2.69 -3.96
CA MET A 202 -29.76 2.85 -2.51
C MET A 202 -30.69 1.80 -1.89
N HIS A 203 -31.62 1.23 -2.67
CA HIS A 203 -32.56 0.22 -2.16
C HIS A 203 -32.06 -1.23 -2.24
N ARG A 204 -30.96 -1.53 -2.95
CA ARG A 204 -30.60 -2.92 -3.28
C ARG A 204 -29.26 -3.42 -2.72
N LEU A 205 -28.30 -2.56 -2.35
CA LEU A 205 -26.95 -3.00 -1.95
C LEU A 205 -26.40 -2.23 -0.73
N PRO A 206 -26.90 -2.49 0.51
CA PRO A 206 -26.51 -1.77 1.73
C PRO A 206 -25.02 -1.91 2.14
N ILE A 207 -24.31 -2.94 1.65
CA ILE A 207 -22.91 -3.20 2.01
C ILE A 207 -21.94 -2.33 1.19
N ILE A 208 -22.26 -2.08 -0.08
CA ILE A 208 -21.40 -1.29 -1.00
C ILE A 208 -21.38 0.18 -0.56
N ARG A 209 -22.48 0.69 0.01
CA ARG A 209 -22.60 2.06 0.55
C ARG A 209 -21.51 2.41 1.56
N ASN A 210 -21.18 1.52 2.48
CA ASN A 210 -20.23 1.83 3.55
C ASN A 210 -18.78 1.81 3.03
N VAL A 211 -18.46 0.87 2.14
CA VAL A 211 -17.12 0.76 1.55
C VAL A 211 -16.87 1.89 0.55
N TYR A 212 -17.80 2.12 -0.38
CA TYR A 212 -17.66 3.20 -1.36
C TYR A 212 -17.78 4.59 -0.71
N GLY A 213 -18.62 4.76 0.32
CA GLY A 213 -18.70 6.00 1.09
C GLY A 213 -17.40 6.32 1.83
N SER A 214 -16.76 5.31 2.42
CA SER A 214 -15.46 5.47 3.10
C SER A 214 -14.33 5.75 2.09
N VAL A 215 -14.30 5.02 0.97
CA VAL A 215 -13.30 5.23 -0.09
C VAL A 215 -13.46 6.58 -0.76
N LYS A 216 -14.71 7.01 -1.01
CA LYS A 216 -15.02 8.33 -1.54
C LYS A 216 -14.67 9.41 -0.54
N GLN A 217 -14.92 9.23 0.77
CA GLN A 217 -14.47 10.18 1.79
C GLN A 217 -12.94 10.29 1.85
N VAL A 218 -12.22 9.18 1.76
CA VAL A 218 -10.74 9.18 1.74
C VAL A 218 -10.23 9.82 0.44
N THR A 219 -10.89 9.55 -0.68
CA THR A 219 -10.51 10.09 -1.99
C THR A 219 -10.86 11.58 -2.09
N ASP A 220 -12.03 12.01 -1.63
CA ASP A 220 -12.44 13.42 -1.54
C ASP A 220 -11.52 14.17 -0.56
N PHE A 221 -11.06 13.54 0.53
CA PHE A 221 -10.06 14.10 1.44
C PHE A 221 -8.67 14.26 0.78
N LEU A 222 -8.27 13.32 -0.09
CA LEU A 222 -6.99 13.35 -0.78
C LEU A 222 -7.00 14.22 -2.06
N LEU A 223 -8.15 14.37 -2.71
CA LEU A 223 -8.30 15.07 -4.00
C LEU A 223 -8.86 16.48 -3.87
N ASN A 224 -9.61 16.80 -2.81
CA ASN A 224 -9.92 18.19 -2.52
C ASN A 224 -8.68 18.84 -1.92
N GLU A 225 -7.87 19.46 -2.78
CA GLU A 225 -6.99 20.59 -2.44
C GLU A 225 -7.79 21.82 -1.96
N GLN A 226 -8.91 21.64 -1.26
CA GLN A 226 -9.46 22.68 -0.40
C GLN A 226 -8.73 22.57 0.92
N GLU A 227 -7.62 23.29 1.03
CA GLU A 227 -7.17 23.90 2.28
C GLU A 227 -7.55 23.10 3.55
N ILE A 228 -6.97 21.91 3.74
CA ILE A 228 -6.60 21.50 5.10
C ILE A 228 -5.41 22.38 5.50
N GLN A 229 -5.64 23.68 5.49
CA GLN A 229 -4.80 24.62 6.18
C GLN A 229 -4.93 24.20 7.65
N PHE A 230 -3.81 23.68 8.17
CA PHE A 230 -3.56 23.23 9.54
C PHE A 230 -3.71 21.73 9.86
N THR A 231 -3.16 20.82 9.04
CA THR A 231 -2.63 19.55 9.60
C THR A 231 -1.34 19.82 10.38
N ARG A 232 -1.49 20.37 11.59
CA ARG A 232 -0.36 20.59 12.52
C ARG A 232 -0.02 19.27 13.20
N VAL A 233 1.27 19.03 13.43
CA VAL A 233 1.74 17.87 14.19
C VAL A 233 1.80 18.24 15.67
N VAL A 234 1.11 17.47 16.50
CA VAL A 234 1.05 17.71 17.95
C VAL A 234 1.48 16.47 18.73
N ALA A 235 1.98 16.67 19.94
CA ALA A 235 2.09 15.64 20.95
C ALA A 235 0.95 15.80 21.96
N VAL A 236 0.31 14.70 22.33
CA VAL A 236 -0.81 14.65 23.26
C VAL A 236 -0.61 13.51 24.26
N GLU A 237 -1.03 13.71 25.50
CA GLU A 237 -0.97 12.67 26.51
C GLU A 237 -2.09 11.64 26.32
N TYR A 238 -1.77 10.51 25.69
CA TYR A 238 -2.71 9.43 25.41
C TYR A 238 -2.00 8.07 25.44
N PRO A 239 -2.60 7.00 26.00
CA PRO A 239 -3.94 6.92 26.61
C PRO A 239 -4.05 7.43 28.06
N ARG A 240 -2.94 7.84 28.69
CA ARG A 240 -2.95 8.38 30.08
C ARG A 240 -1.89 9.46 30.26
N LYS A 241 -2.05 10.26 31.31
CA LYS A 241 -1.06 11.25 31.77
C LYS A 241 0.34 10.63 31.92
N GLY A 242 1.34 11.37 31.43
CA GLY A 242 2.74 10.95 31.35
C GLY A 242 3.13 10.10 30.14
N MET A 243 2.18 9.71 29.27
CA MET A 243 2.48 8.99 28.02
C MET A 243 2.16 9.85 26.81
N TRP A 244 3.18 10.19 26.02
CA TRP A 244 3.04 11.11 24.88
C TRP A 244 2.88 10.33 23.59
N SER A 245 1.79 10.62 22.88
CA SER A 245 1.51 10.13 21.54
C SER A 245 1.62 11.28 20.55
N LEU A 246 2.21 10.99 19.39
CA LEU A 246 2.22 11.92 18.27
C LEU A 246 0.86 11.86 17.55
N GLY A 247 0.36 12.99 17.08
CA GLY A 247 -0.93 13.06 16.41
C GLY A 247 -1.02 14.22 15.43
N PHE A 248 -2.01 14.14 14.55
CA PHE A 248 -2.28 15.12 13.52
C PHE A 248 -3.59 15.85 13.84
N VAL A 249 -3.53 17.17 13.97
CA VAL A 249 -4.76 17.97 14.13
C VAL A 249 -5.51 17.94 12.80
N THR A 250 -6.78 17.56 12.83
CA THR A 250 -7.61 17.44 11.63
C THR A 250 -8.65 18.54 11.52
N SER A 251 -9.16 19.01 12.66
CA SER A 251 -10.23 20.02 12.74
C SER A 251 -10.39 20.52 14.18
N GLU A 252 -11.21 21.56 14.34
CA GLU A 252 -11.80 21.87 15.65
C GLU A 252 -12.77 20.77 16.08
N SER A 253 -12.95 20.59 17.39
CA SER A 253 -13.83 19.56 17.94
C SER A 253 -15.32 19.91 17.84
N LEU A 254 -16.20 18.95 18.12
CA LEU A 254 -17.64 19.16 18.19
C LEU A 254 -18.02 20.18 19.28
N LEU A 255 -19.03 21.01 19.02
CA LEU A 255 -19.49 22.06 19.93
C LEU A 255 -19.84 21.53 21.34
N ASP A 256 -20.54 20.40 21.42
CA ASP A 256 -20.92 19.80 22.71
C ASP A 256 -19.70 19.38 23.56
N ILE A 257 -18.62 18.95 22.89
CA ILE A 257 -17.38 18.57 23.57
C ILE A 257 -16.65 19.83 24.04
N GLN A 258 -16.63 20.89 23.21
CA GLN A 258 -16.04 22.18 23.58
C GLN A 258 -16.77 22.82 24.76
N ASP A 259 -18.11 22.84 24.73
CA ASP A 259 -18.96 23.35 25.81
C ASP A 259 -18.68 22.60 27.12
N LYS A 260 -18.62 21.26 27.05
CA LYS A 260 -18.34 20.44 28.24
C LYS A 260 -16.91 20.57 28.75
N ALA A 261 -15.95 20.78 27.87
CA ALA A 261 -14.54 20.97 28.23
C ALA A 261 -14.26 22.36 28.82
N GLY A 262 -15.11 23.35 28.50
CA GLY A 262 -14.98 24.74 28.96
C GLY A 262 -13.82 25.51 28.33
N GLU A 263 -13.22 24.98 27.26
CA GLU A 263 -12.09 25.57 26.55
C GLU A 263 -11.99 25.03 25.12
N PRO A 264 -11.20 25.64 24.22
CA PRO A 264 -11.03 25.14 22.86
C PRO A 264 -10.50 23.71 22.82
N VAL A 265 -11.17 22.84 22.06
CA VAL A 265 -10.81 21.43 21.88
C VAL A 265 -10.48 21.18 20.41
N VAL A 266 -9.45 20.39 20.15
CA VAL A 266 -9.01 20.00 18.81
C VAL A 266 -9.22 18.50 18.60
N THR A 267 -9.59 18.15 17.36
CA THR A 267 -9.71 16.76 16.91
C THR A 267 -8.35 16.28 16.41
N VAL A 268 -7.79 15.28 17.08
CA VAL A 268 -6.46 14.74 16.80
C VAL A 268 -6.57 13.30 16.34
N LEU A 269 -6.02 13.01 15.16
CA LEU A 269 -5.80 11.64 14.68
C LEU A 269 -4.48 11.12 15.24
N ILE A 270 -4.54 10.09 16.08
CA ILE A 270 -3.38 9.35 16.57
C ILE A 270 -3.13 8.16 15.63
N PRO A 271 -2.05 8.19 14.81
CA PRO A 271 -1.73 7.12 13.89
C PRO A 271 -1.18 5.88 14.62
N THR A 272 -1.34 4.72 14.02
CA THR A 272 -0.71 3.46 14.45
C THR A 272 0.60 3.23 13.71
N SER A 273 1.69 2.93 14.43
CA SER A 273 2.93 2.48 13.79
C SER A 273 2.84 1.01 13.37
N PRO A 274 3.38 0.61 12.20
CA PRO A 274 4.09 1.42 11.20
C PRO A 274 3.17 1.98 10.09
N MET A 275 1.85 1.81 10.20
CA MET A 275 0.88 2.18 9.15
C MET A 275 0.13 3.48 9.52
N PRO A 276 0.65 4.66 9.12
CA PRO A 276 0.15 5.94 9.60
C PRO A 276 -1.22 6.34 9.03
N ALA A 277 -1.69 5.61 8.01
CA ALA A 277 -3.03 5.77 7.44
C ALA A 277 -4.15 5.18 8.32
N THR A 278 -3.79 4.35 9.32
CA THR A 278 -4.72 3.84 10.32
C THR A 278 -4.45 4.47 11.68
N GLY A 279 -5.48 4.65 12.50
CA GLY A 279 -5.36 5.38 13.76
C GLY A 279 -6.66 5.48 14.53
N PHE A 280 -6.60 6.17 15.67
CA PHE A 280 -7.75 6.50 16.51
C PHE A 280 -7.92 8.01 16.52
N THR A 281 -9.16 8.48 16.44
CA THR A 281 -9.47 9.90 16.59
C THR A 281 -9.80 10.19 18.03
N ILE A 282 -9.16 11.21 18.60
CA ILE A 282 -9.45 11.70 19.94
C ILE A 282 -9.77 13.19 19.90
N ASN A 283 -10.49 13.65 20.92
CA ASN A 283 -10.70 15.08 21.16
C ASN A 283 -9.87 15.47 22.37
N ALA A 284 -8.92 16.38 22.17
CA ALA A 284 -8.01 16.82 23.21
C ALA A 284 -8.15 18.33 23.40
N LYS A 285 -8.11 18.78 24.65
CA LYS A 285 -8.12 20.22 24.92
C LYS A 285 -6.87 20.84 24.33
N LYS A 286 -7.00 22.01 23.71
CA LYS A 286 -5.87 22.68 23.04
C LYS A 286 -4.72 22.95 24.01
N SER A 287 -5.02 23.24 25.28
CA SER A 287 -4.05 23.41 26.36
C SER A 287 -3.26 22.15 26.73
N GLU A 288 -3.79 20.96 26.42
CA GLU A 288 -3.16 19.66 26.67
C GLU A 288 -2.40 19.11 25.45
N THR A 289 -2.31 19.90 24.39
CA THR A 289 -1.56 19.58 23.17
C THR A 289 -0.29 20.41 23.08
N ILE A 290 0.80 19.79 22.65
CA ILE A 290 2.08 20.48 22.37
C ILE A 290 2.31 20.45 20.87
N GLU A 291 2.34 21.62 20.24
CA GLU A 291 2.69 21.72 18.82
C GLU A 291 4.18 21.36 18.62
N LEU A 292 4.44 20.36 17.79
CA LEU A 292 5.79 19.89 17.50
C LEU A 292 6.36 20.68 16.33
N ASN A 293 7.58 21.19 16.49
CA ASN A 293 8.32 21.84 15.40
C ASN A 293 8.94 20.80 14.47
N ILE A 294 8.10 20.04 13.76
CA ILE A 294 8.49 19.05 12.74
C ILE A 294 7.50 19.12 11.57
N THR A 295 7.96 18.76 10.38
CA THR A 295 7.07 18.66 9.21
C THR A 295 6.21 17.39 9.27
N LEU A 296 5.13 17.37 8.49
CA LEU A 296 4.28 16.19 8.35
C LEU A 296 5.09 14.96 7.87
N ASP A 297 5.98 15.14 6.89
CA ASP A 297 6.85 14.09 6.38
C ASP A 297 7.79 13.53 7.45
N GLN A 298 8.34 14.40 8.30
CA GLN A 298 9.20 13.98 9.41
C GLN A 298 8.42 13.19 10.46
N ALA A 299 7.17 13.59 10.74
CA ALA A 299 6.28 12.84 11.60
C ALA A 299 5.94 11.46 11.00
N PHE A 300 5.65 11.39 9.70
CA PHE A 300 5.44 10.11 9.01
C PHE A 300 6.66 9.19 9.09
N GLN A 301 7.86 9.73 8.86
CA GLN A 301 9.10 8.96 8.99
C GLN A 301 9.28 8.40 10.42
N PHE A 302 8.99 9.21 11.43
CA PHE A 302 9.02 8.77 12.83
C PHE A 302 8.02 7.64 13.10
N ILE A 303 6.77 7.75 12.63
CA ILE A 303 5.73 6.73 12.85
C ILE A 303 6.04 5.43 12.11
N VAL A 304 6.39 5.50 10.82
CA VAL A 304 6.66 4.33 9.96
C VAL A 304 7.89 3.57 10.45
N SER A 305 8.88 4.29 10.97
CA SER A 305 10.08 3.68 11.57
C SER A 305 9.86 3.17 13.00
N CYS A 306 8.63 3.19 13.53
CA CYS A 306 8.30 2.82 14.91
C CYS A 306 9.11 3.63 15.94
N GLY A 307 9.35 4.92 15.66
CA GLY A 307 10.05 5.85 16.54
C GLY A 307 11.58 5.83 16.45
N VAL A 308 12.16 5.07 15.50
CA VAL A 308 13.61 4.95 15.34
C VAL A 308 14.22 6.16 14.61
N VAL A 309 13.50 6.72 13.64
CA VAL A 309 13.97 7.86 12.84
C VAL A 309 13.42 9.15 13.44
N VAL A 310 14.27 9.88 14.15
CA VAL A 310 13.98 11.21 14.70
C VAL A 310 14.51 12.27 13.73
N PRO A 311 13.79 13.37 13.46
CA PRO A 311 14.31 14.43 12.61
C PRO A 311 15.59 15.08 13.19
N PRO A 312 16.59 15.42 12.35
CA PRO A 312 17.93 15.84 12.79
C PRO A 312 17.97 16.95 13.86
N HIS A 313 17.10 17.96 13.75
CA HIS A 313 17.03 19.09 14.68
C HIS A 313 16.37 18.77 16.03
N GLN A 314 15.76 17.60 16.17
CA GLN A 314 15.19 17.07 17.41
C GLN A 314 16.15 16.08 18.12
N HIS A 315 17.35 15.83 17.58
CA HIS A 315 18.33 14.99 18.26
C HIS A 315 18.92 15.68 19.49
N THR A 316 19.15 14.87 20.54
CA THR A 316 19.77 15.30 21.80
C THR A 316 21.20 15.80 21.63
N GLN A 317 21.91 15.41 20.56
CA GLN A 317 23.28 15.82 20.32
C GLN A 317 23.33 17.09 19.47
N GLY A 318 23.84 18.19 20.04
CA GLY A 318 24.07 19.45 19.34
C GLY A 318 22.97 20.52 19.48
N SER A 319 21.86 20.23 20.17
CA SER A 319 20.81 21.21 20.45
C SER A 319 21.06 21.95 21.78
N PRO A 320 21.01 23.30 21.83
CA PRO A 320 21.07 24.08 23.08
C PRO A 320 19.99 23.67 24.09
N VAL A 321 18.82 23.21 23.59
CA VAL A 321 17.69 22.76 24.41
C VAL A 321 18.00 21.43 25.10
N ALA A 322 18.75 20.54 24.44
CA ALA A 322 19.13 19.25 25.01
C ALA A 322 20.01 19.41 26.25
N GLY A 323 20.91 20.39 26.27
CA GLY A 323 21.72 20.73 27.45
C GLY A 323 20.87 21.22 28.62
N GLN A 324 19.82 22.01 28.35
CA GLN A 324 18.89 22.48 29.39
C GLN A 324 18.03 21.34 29.95
N ILE A 325 17.53 20.45 29.10
CA ILE A 325 16.78 19.26 29.52
C ILE A 325 17.68 18.38 30.38
N GLN A 326 18.91 18.14 29.95
CA GLN A 326 19.86 17.32 30.72
C GLN A 326 20.20 17.94 32.08
N ALA A 327 20.31 19.28 32.16
CA ALA A 327 20.49 19.98 33.43
C ALA A 327 19.29 19.83 34.38
N ARG A 328 18.05 19.85 33.86
CA ARG A 328 16.82 19.61 34.67
C ARG A 328 16.67 18.17 35.12
N LEU A 329 17.19 17.22 34.33
CA LEU A 329 17.13 15.79 34.64
C LEU A 329 18.27 15.32 35.55
N LYS A 330 19.30 16.14 35.79
CA LYS A 330 20.32 15.84 36.80
C LYS A 330 19.65 15.85 38.18
N PRO A 331 19.77 14.77 38.97
CA PRO A 331 19.28 14.76 40.33
C PRO A 331 19.96 15.90 41.10
N THR A 332 19.16 16.75 41.77
CA THR A 332 19.69 17.72 42.73
C THR A 332 20.39 16.93 43.82
N GLU A 333 21.69 17.13 43.99
CA GLU A 333 22.56 16.44 44.97
C GLU A 333 22.14 16.63 46.45
N ASN A 334 21.04 17.34 46.70
CA ASN A 334 20.52 17.67 48.03
C ASN A 334 19.45 16.71 48.58
N GLU A 335 18.93 15.75 47.81
CA GLU A 335 17.98 14.75 48.35
C GLU A 335 18.65 13.49 48.94
N SER A 336 19.93 13.25 48.67
CA SER A 336 20.68 12.13 49.23
C SER A 336 21.30 12.39 50.60
N VAL A 337 21.38 13.65 51.06
CA VAL A 337 22.00 13.98 52.37
C VAL A 337 20.97 14.09 53.50
N SER A 338 19.69 14.35 53.21
CA SER A 338 18.67 14.48 54.27
C SER A 338 18.13 13.14 54.81
N LYS A 339 18.37 12.02 54.13
CA LYS A 339 17.88 10.70 54.60
C LYS A 339 18.85 9.97 55.53
N ASP A 340 20.10 10.40 55.61
CA ASP A 340 21.13 9.74 56.42
C ASP A 340 21.33 10.37 57.81
N VAL A 341 20.76 11.55 58.09
CA VAL A 341 20.93 12.23 59.40
C VAL A 341 19.85 11.87 60.43
N HIS A 342 18.74 11.22 60.04
CA HIS A 342 17.67 10.82 60.98
C HIS A 342 17.66 9.34 61.37
N SER A 343 18.67 8.56 60.97
CA SER A 343 18.77 7.12 61.30
C SER A 343 19.97 6.76 62.20
N GLN A 344 20.55 7.73 62.90
CA GLN A 344 21.63 7.47 63.87
C GLN A 344 21.36 7.92 65.32
N ASN A 345 20.17 8.45 65.64
CA ASN A 345 19.75 8.68 67.02
C ASN A 345 18.37 8.04 67.26
N GLY A 346 18.36 6.80 67.74
CA GLY A 346 17.16 6.05 68.12
C GLY A 346 17.55 4.74 68.79
#